data_AF-A0A3D2SNX7-F1
#
_entry.id   AF-A0A3D2SNX7-F1
#
_cell.length_a   1.000
_cell.length_b   1.000
_cell.length_c   1.000
_cell.angle_alpha   90.00
_cell.angle_beta   90.00
_cell.angle_gamma   90.00
#
_symmetry.space_group_name_H-M   'P 1'
#
loop_
_entity.id
_entity.type
_entity.pdbx_description
1 polymer ?
#
loop_
_entity_poly.entity_id
_entity_poly.type
_entity_poly.pdbx_seq_one_letter_code
_entity_poly.pdbx_strand_id
1 'polypeptide(L)'
;NGKQVIHHDSSYQVMTNSPIFDEQLALNEYWKQIGGTIFLPGTNRASDRFARASFYINAIPKNDDPKEALASVFSVIRNVSVPYGLNTQEEPNISSTRWRTVIDHKRKLYFFESALSPNSFWVDLNKINFKDGVTRKLDLGKNQENIYAGDATAQFKTAPPFHFLGIDED
;
A
#
# COMPACT_ATOMS: atom_id res chain seq x y z
N ASN A 1 -25.37 -5.29 -0.59
CA ASN A 1 -26.78 -4.84 -0.69
C ASN A 1 -26.91 -3.40 -1.19
N GLY A 2 -25.89 -2.84 -1.88
CA GLY A 2 -25.91 -1.47 -2.38
C GLY A 2 -25.87 -0.37 -1.31
N LYS A 3 -25.73 -0.72 -0.02
CA LYS A 3 -25.66 0.26 1.08
C LYS A 3 -24.21 0.59 1.42
N GLN A 4 -23.97 1.85 1.72
CA GLN A 4 -22.71 2.28 2.31
C GLN A 4 -22.59 1.70 3.74
N VAL A 5 -21.41 1.20 4.07
CA VAL A 5 -21.06 0.71 5.40
C VAL A 5 -19.73 1.36 5.79
N ILE A 6 -19.64 1.87 7.02
CA ILE A 6 -18.45 2.57 7.53
C ILE A 6 -18.04 1.93 8.85
N HIS A 7 -16.78 1.52 8.91
CA HIS A 7 -16.10 1.09 10.13
C HIS A 7 -15.08 2.16 10.50
N HIS A 8 -15.20 2.73 11.70
CA HIS A 8 -14.33 3.82 12.13
C HIS A 8 -13.83 3.58 13.56
N ASP A 9 -12.56 3.19 13.67
CA ASP A 9 -11.84 3.06 14.93
C ASP A 9 -10.33 3.04 14.65
N SER A 10 -9.53 3.57 15.57
CA SER A 10 -8.06 3.55 15.47
C SER A 10 -7.43 2.14 15.50
N SER A 11 -8.17 1.14 15.99
CA SER A 11 -7.77 -0.27 15.98
C SER A 11 -7.83 -0.92 14.60
N TYR A 12 -8.51 -0.30 13.62
CA TYR A 12 -8.61 -0.80 12.25
C TYR A 12 -7.37 -0.44 11.42
N GLN A 13 -6.23 -1.02 11.81
CA GLN A 13 -4.91 -0.73 11.23
C GLN A 13 -4.61 -1.48 9.92
N VAL A 14 -5.31 -2.58 9.64
CA VAL A 14 -5.07 -3.45 8.50
C VAL A 14 -6.38 -3.68 7.76
N MET A 15 -6.31 -3.65 6.43
CA MET A 15 -7.42 -3.94 5.52
C MET A 15 -6.88 -4.69 4.29
N THR A 16 -7.67 -5.62 3.75
CA THR A 16 -7.41 -6.26 2.46
C THR A 16 -8.63 -6.15 1.54
N ASN A 17 -8.50 -6.61 0.29
CA ASN A 17 -9.53 -6.44 -0.75
C ASN A 17 -10.72 -7.41 -0.65
N SER A 18 -10.60 -8.48 0.15
CA SER A 18 -11.62 -9.51 0.27
C SER A 18 -11.40 -10.31 1.57
N PRO A 19 -12.45 -10.84 2.22
CA PRO A 19 -13.88 -10.55 2.01
C PRO A 19 -14.27 -9.14 2.50
N ILE A 20 -15.55 -8.88 2.83
CA ILE A 20 -15.96 -7.64 3.49
C ILE A 20 -15.25 -7.47 4.83
N PHE A 21 -15.13 -6.22 5.30
CA PHE A 21 -14.29 -5.91 6.45
C PHE A 21 -14.72 -6.63 7.75
N ASP A 22 -16.02 -6.80 8.01
CA ASP A 22 -16.51 -7.57 9.17
C ASP A 22 -15.99 -9.01 9.19
N GLU A 23 -15.97 -9.67 8.03
CA GLU A 23 -15.45 -11.03 7.90
C GLU A 23 -13.92 -11.06 8.04
N GLN A 24 -13.22 -10.04 7.55
CA GLN A 24 -11.77 -9.91 7.74
C GLN A 24 -11.41 -9.84 9.24
N LEU A 25 -12.16 -9.04 10.01
CA LEU A 25 -11.97 -8.92 11.46
C LEU A 25 -12.19 -10.27 12.17
N ALA A 26 -13.28 -10.98 11.84
CA ALA A 26 -13.58 -12.28 12.43
C ALA A 26 -12.51 -13.34 12.12
N LEU A 27 -12.02 -13.41 10.87
CA LEU A 27 -10.94 -14.33 10.48
C LEU A 27 -9.63 -14.04 11.22
N ASN A 28 -9.34 -12.77 11.50
CA ASN A 28 -8.13 -12.39 12.22
C ASN A 28 -8.16 -12.81 13.69
N GLU A 29 -9.32 -12.84 14.34
CA GLU A 29 -9.44 -13.30 15.73
C GLU A 29 -9.03 -14.77 15.90
N TYR A 30 -9.32 -15.63 14.91
CA TYR A 30 -8.83 -17.01 14.90
C TYR A 30 -7.29 -17.07 14.89
N TRP A 31 -6.64 -16.30 14.02
CA TRP A 31 -5.18 -16.30 13.90
C TRP A 31 -4.47 -15.74 15.14
N LYS A 32 -5.09 -14.79 15.85
CA LYS A 32 -4.58 -14.27 17.12
C LYS A 32 -4.47 -15.37 18.19
N GLN A 33 -5.41 -16.32 18.23
CA GLN A 33 -5.41 -17.40 19.22
C GLN A 33 -4.24 -18.38 19.06
N ILE A 34 -3.75 -18.56 17.82
CA ILE A 34 -2.61 -19.44 17.52
C ILE A 34 -1.28 -18.82 17.98
N GLY A 35 -1.17 -17.49 17.92
CA GLY A 35 0.06 -16.76 18.19
C GLY A 35 1.00 -16.75 16.98
N GLY A 36 1.26 -15.56 16.41
CA GLY A 36 1.98 -15.43 15.14
C GLY A 36 3.47 -15.83 15.18
N THR A 37 4.06 -16.02 16.37
CA THR A 37 5.40 -16.61 16.52
C THR A 37 5.40 -18.14 16.44
N ILE A 38 4.25 -18.78 16.60
CA ILE A 38 4.08 -20.23 16.48
C ILE A 38 3.74 -20.58 15.04
N PHE A 39 2.74 -19.92 14.46
CA PHE A 39 2.34 -20.13 13.08
C PHE A 39 1.65 -18.90 12.48
N LEU A 40 1.93 -18.65 11.21
CA LEU A 40 1.17 -17.71 10.38
C LEU A 40 0.85 -18.35 9.03
N PRO A 41 -0.34 -18.07 8.47
CA PRO A 41 -0.70 -18.57 7.16
C PRO A 41 0.14 -17.90 6.07
N GLY A 42 0.77 -18.70 5.23
CA GLY A 42 1.80 -18.26 4.28
C GLY A 42 1.33 -18.06 2.84
N THR A 43 0.05 -18.26 2.52
CA THR A 43 -0.43 -18.14 1.14
C THR A 43 -0.64 -16.68 0.73
N ASN A 44 -1.06 -16.48 -0.52
CA ASN A 44 -1.38 -15.16 -1.08
C ASN A 44 -2.84 -14.74 -0.87
N ARG A 45 -3.65 -15.59 -0.21
CA ARG A 45 -5.04 -15.27 0.15
C ARG A 45 -5.12 -13.98 0.94
N ALA A 46 -6.20 -13.24 0.72
CA ALA A 46 -6.40 -11.96 1.39
C ALA A 46 -6.51 -12.11 2.92
N SER A 47 -7.12 -13.20 3.43
CA SER A 47 -7.12 -13.56 4.86
C SER A 47 -5.72 -13.77 5.42
N ASP A 48 -4.85 -14.44 4.66
CA ASP A 48 -3.51 -14.79 5.10
C ASP A 48 -2.60 -13.56 5.15
N ARG A 49 -2.73 -12.70 4.14
CA ARG A 49 -2.09 -11.38 4.12
C ARG A 49 -2.58 -10.51 5.27
N PHE A 50 -3.88 -10.53 5.57
CA PHE A 50 -4.46 -9.79 6.69
C PHE A 50 -3.85 -10.25 8.03
N ALA A 51 -3.80 -11.57 8.27
CA ALA A 51 -3.25 -12.14 9.51
C ALA A 51 -1.77 -11.79 9.67
N ARG A 52 -0.96 -11.96 8.61
CA ARG A 52 0.47 -11.60 8.62
C ARG A 52 0.69 -10.11 8.86
N ALA A 53 -0.01 -9.24 8.15
CA ALA A 53 0.10 -7.79 8.36
C ALA A 53 -0.28 -7.39 9.78
N SER A 54 -1.41 -7.91 10.29
CA SER A 54 -1.92 -7.60 11.63
C SER A 54 -0.96 -8.03 12.73
N PHE A 55 -0.32 -9.19 12.57
CA PHE A 55 0.70 -9.65 13.50
C PHE A 55 1.96 -8.78 13.41
N TYR A 56 2.58 -8.66 12.22
CA TYR A 56 3.87 -8.01 12.10
C TYR A 56 3.83 -6.53 12.44
N ILE A 57 2.78 -5.79 12.06
CA ILE A 57 2.69 -4.34 12.37
C ILE A 57 2.66 -4.06 13.87
N ASN A 58 2.21 -5.03 14.68
CA ASN A 58 2.17 -4.94 16.13
C ASN A 58 3.41 -5.54 16.79
N ALA A 59 4.15 -6.41 16.10
CA ALA A 59 5.35 -7.07 16.59
C ALA A 59 6.65 -6.29 16.32
N ILE A 60 6.68 -5.43 15.29
CA ILE A 60 7.86 -4.60 14.99
C ILE A 60 8.12 -3.55 16.10
N PRO A 61 9.38 -3.13 16.31
CA PRO A 61 9.71 -2.10 17.29
C PRO A 61 8.92 -0.81 17.04
N LYS A 62 8.34 -0.26 18.11
CA LYS A 62 7.72 1.07 18.10
C LYS A 62 8.76 2.10 18.52
N ASN A 63 9.67 2.43 17.60
CA ASN A 63 10.69 3.44 17.81
C ASN A 63 10.27 4.79 17.20
N ASP A 64 10.85 5.86 17.73
CA ASP A 64 10.67 7.22 17.20
C ASP A 64 11.66 7.55 16.07
N ASP A 65 12.60 6.65 15.73
CA ASP A 65 13.52 6.85 14.61
C ASP A 65 12.75 6.66 13.27
N PRO A 66 12.58 7.73 12.48
CA PRO A 66 11.82 7.65 11.24
C PRO A 66 12.45 6.76 10.16
N LYS A 67 13.75 6.45 10.24
CA LYS A 67 14.43 5.54 9.30
C LYS A 67 14.12 4.08 9.64
N GLU A 68 14.20 3.72 10.91
CA GLU A 68 13.91 2.37 11.38
C GLU A 68 12.41 2.04 11.24
N ALA A 69 11.53 2.99 11.58
CA ALA A 69 10.09 2.83 11.38
C ALA A 69 9.75 2.63 9.89
N LEU A 70 10.35 3.42 9.00
CA LEU A 70 10.16 3.29 7.55
C LEU A 70 10.64 1.94 7.03
N ALA A 71 11.83 1.48 7.45
CA ALA A 71 12.37 0.18 7.06
C ALA A 71 11.45 -0.96 7.52
N SER A 72 10.92 -0.87 8.74
CA SER A 72 10.01 -1.86 9.31
C SER A 72 8.70 -1.93 8.53
N VAL A 73 8.05 -0.79 8.26
CA VAL A 73 6.81 -0.75 7.48
C VAL A 73 7.03 -1.28 6.06
N PHE A 74 8.13 -0.92 5.40
CA PHE A 74 8.48 -1.49 4.09
C PHE A 74 8.65 -3.01 4.14
N SER A 75 9.30 -3.56 5.17
CA SER A 75 9.44 -5.01 5.30
C SER A 75 8.09 -5.72 5.46
N VAL A 76 7.15 -5.14 6.20
CA VAL A 76 5.81 -5.69 6.40
C VAL A 76 5.03 -5.69 5.08
N ILE A 77 4.98 -4.56 4.38
CA ILE A 77 4.22 -4.47 3.12
C ILE A 77 4.84 -5.34 2.00
N ARG A 78 6.16 -5.52 1.99
CA ARG A 78 6.83 -6.48 1.11
C ARG A 78 6.47 -7.93 1.49
N ASN A 79 6.39 -8.27 2.78
CA ASN A 79 5.99 -9.61 3.23
C ASN A 79 4.58 -10.00 2.75
N VAL A 80 3.64 -9.05 2.78
CA VAL A 80 2.25 -9.29 2.35
C VAL A 80 2.00 -8.94 0.88
N SER A 81 3.05 -8.67 0.10
CA SER A 81 2.94 -8.54 -1.34
C SER A 81 2.80 -9.92 -2.01
N VAL A 82 2.09 -9.97 -3.13
CA VAL A 82 1.95 -11.18 -3.94
C VAL A 82 3.11 -11.21 -4.95
N PRO A 83 3.87 -12.32 -5.04
CA PRO A 83 4.95 -12.47 -6.00
C PRO A 83 4.53 -12.16 -7.45
N TYR A 84 5.42 -11.52 -8.20
CA TYR A 84 5.13 -11.17 -9.58
C TYR A 84 5.02 -12.41 -10.48
N GLY A 85 4.00 -12.43 -11.35
CA GLY A 85 3.73 -13.54 -12.27
C GLY A 85 2.88 -14.66 -11.67
N LEU A 86 2.57 -14.58 -10.37
CA LEU A 86 1.69 -15.53 -9.71
C LEU A 86 0.23 -15.09 -9.87
N ASN A 87 -0.49 -15.82 -10.71
CA ASN A 87 -1.95 -15.78 -10.84
C ASN A 87 -2.43 -17.24 -10.86
N THR A 88 -3.42 -17.59 -10.04
CA THR A 88 -4.08 -18.90 -10.12
C THR A 88 -5.46 -18.72 -10.75
N GLN A 89 -5.82 -19.57 -11.72
CA GLN A 89 -7.16 -19.52 -12.34
C GLN A 89 -8.27 -19.74 -11.29
N GLU A 90 -7.95 -20.48 -10.22
CA GLU A 90 -8.86 -20.82 -9.13
C GLU A 90 -9.11 -19.65 -8.15
N GLU A 91 -8.23 -18.64 -8.10
CA GLU A 91 -8.40 -17.47 -7.22
C GLU A 91 -8.19 -16.15 -8.00
N PRO A 92 -9.18 -15.70 -8.78
CA PRO A 92 -9.06 -14.51 -9.65
C PRO A 92 -8.81 -13.21 -8.87
N ASN A 93 -9.11 -13.20 -7.57
CA ASN A 93 -8.87 -12.05 -6.67
C ASN A 93 -7.42 -11.96 -6.19
N ILE A 94 -6.59 -12.98 -6.45
CA ILE A 94 -5.14 -12.93 -6.19
C ILE A 94 -4.47 -12.40 -7.45
N SER A 95 -4.00 -11.15 -7.36
CA SER A 95 -3.24 -10.49 -8.41
C SER A 95 -1.82 -10.18 -7.95
N SER A 96 -0.84 -10.36 -8.83
CA SER A 96 0.55 -9.94 -8.61
C SER A 96 0.67 -8.48 -8.16
N THR A 97 1.47 -8.21 -7.12
CA THR A 97 1.78 -6.85 -6.69
C THR A 97 2.58 -6.12 -7.77
N ARG A 98 2.16 -4.90 -8.13
CA ARG A 98 2.82 -4.08 -9.16
C ARG A 98 3.73 -3.00 -8.58
N TRP A 99 3.32 -2.40 -7.46
CA TRP A 99 4.05 -1.37 -6.75
C TRP A 99 3.55 -1.29 -5.30
N ARG A 100 4.27 -0.57 -4.46
CA ARG A 100 3.97 -0.30 -3.06
C ARG A 100 4.10 1.18 -2.79
N THR A 101 3.35 1.66 -1.80
CA THR A 101 3.50 3.02 -1.27
C THR A 101 3.59 2.95 0.24
N VAL A 102 4.35 3.87 0.83
CA VAL A 102 4.41 4.08 2.28
C VAL A 102 4.26 5.58 2.51
N ILE A 103 3.40 5.96 3.46
CA ILE A 103 3.10 7.36 3.73
C ILE A 103 3.59 7.69 5.14
N ASP A 104 4.56 8.59 5.22
CA ASP A 104 4.98 9.15 6.50
C ASP A 104 4.12 10.39 6.79
N HIS A 105 3.10 10.20 7.61
CA HIS A 105 2.15 11.27 7.96
C HIS A 105 2.81 12.42 8.75
N LYS A 106 3.81 12.14 9.58
CA LYS A 106 4.46 13.14 10.44
C LYS A 106 5.39 14.05 9.64
N ARG A 107 6.19 13.47 8.75
CA ARG A 107 7.13 14.20 7.87
C ARG A 107 6.48 14.64 6.55
N LYS A 108 5.28 14.15 6.25
CA LYS A 108 4.54 14.38 5.00
C LYS A 108 5.33 13.92 3.77
N LEU A 109 5.83 12.69 3.84
CA LEU A 109 6.56 12.05 2.75
C LEU A 109 5.71 10.94 2.13
N TYR A 110 5.66 10.90 0.80
CA TYR A 110 5.01 9.85 0.03
C TYR A 110 6.06 9.01 -0.67
N PHE A 111 6.27 7.79 -0.19
CA PHE A 111 7.22 6.84 -0.79
C PHE A 111 6.54 5.98 -1.83
N PHE A 112 7.26 5.69 -2.91
CA PHE A 112 6.84 4.80 -3.98
C PHE A 112 7.93 3.76 -4.25
N GLU A 113 7.53 2.50 -4.45
CA GLU A 113 8.42 1.43 -4.88
C GLU A 113 7.76 0.56 -5.95
N SER A 114 8.41 0.39 -7.10
CA SER A 114 8.00 -0.55 -8.14
C SER A 114 8.34 -2.00 -7.75
N ALA A 115 7.48 -2.95 -8.12
CA ALA A 115 7.78 -4.38 -8.06
C ALA A 115 8.29 -4.94 -9.40
N LEU A 116 8.25 -4.14 -10.47
CA LEU A 116 8.62 -4.53 -11.83
C LEU A 116 9.98 -3.97 -12.27
N SER A 117 10.42 -2.90 -11.62
CA SER A 117 11.67 -2.21 -11.90
C SER A 117 12.36 -1.87 -10.56
N PRO A 118 13.70 -1.77 -10.51
CA PRO A 118 14.42 -1.34 -9.32
C PRO A 118 14.26 0.19 -9.11
N ASN A 119 13.02 0.63 -8.89
CA ASN A 119 12.64 2.04 -8.83
C ASN A 119 12.01 2.33 -7.46
N SER A 120 12.71 3.11 -6.64
CA SER A 120 12.28 3.46 -5.29
C SER A 120 12.70 4.90 -4.96
N PHE A 121 11.73 5.73 -4.62
CA PHE A 121 11.90 7.15 -4.38
C PHE A 121 10.81 7.67 -3.44
N TRP A 122 10.90 8.94 -3.05
CA TRP A 122 9.84 9.62 -2.31
C TRP A 122 9.56 11.02 -2.85
N VAL A 123 8.41 11.54 -2.44
CA VAL A 123 7.97 12.91 -2.68
C VAL A 123 7.80 13.60 -1.34
N ASP A 124 8.41 14.76 -1.17
CA ASP A 124 8.29 15.61 0.01
C ASP A 124 7.19 16.65 -0.22
N LEU A 125 6.04 16.43 0.42
CA LEU A 125 4.88 17.30 0.26
C LEU A 125 5.13 18.70 0.83
N ASN A 126 6.12 18.90 1.71
CA ASN A 126 6.46 20.23 2.21
C ASN A 126 7.18 21.09 1.16
N LYS A 127 7.75 20.47 0.12
CA LYS A 127 8.43 21.16 -0.98
C LYS A 127 7.51 21.50 -2.15
N ILE A 128 6.23 21.12 -2.08
CA ILE A 128 5.23 21.37 -3.12
C ILE A 128 4.39 22.60 -2.76
N ASN A 129 4.28 23.55 -3.68
CA ASN A 129 3.32 24.64 -3.56
C ASN A 129 1.93 24.18 -4.03
N PHE A 130 1.05 23.82 -3.10
CA PHE A 130 -0.33 23.43 -3.41
C PHE A 130 -1.29 24.62 -3.66
N LYS A 131 -0.80 25.86 -3.63
CA LYS A 131 -1.63 27.08 -3.74
C LYS A 131 -1.57 27.75 -5.11
N ASP A 132 -0.73 27.26 -6.03
CA ASP A 132 -0.57 27.86 -7.36
C ASP A 132 -1.59 27.38 -8.40
N GLY A 133 -2.40 26.37 -8.08
CA GLY A 133 -3.36 25.75 -9.01
C GLY A 133 -2.70 24.99 -10.16
N VAL A 134 -1.37 24.79 -10.12
CA VAL A 134 -0.62 24.14 -11.20
C VAL A 134 -0.55 22.64 -10.94
N THR A 135 -1.15 21.88 -11.84
CA THR A 135 -1.02 20.42 -11.84
C THR A 135 0.35 20.01 -12.39
N ARG A 136 0.97 19.05 -11.71
CA ARG A 136 2.25 18.48 -12.11
C ARG A 136 2.17 16.96 -12.10
N LYS A 137 2.92 16.33 -12.99
CA LYS A 137 3.00 14.89 -13.16
C LYS A 137 4.45 14.43 -13.05
N LEU A 138 4.68 13.35 -12.30
CA LEU A 138 5.91 12.56 -12.38
C LEU A 138 5.65 11.38 -13.32
N ASP A 139 6.34 11.33 -14.45
CA ASP A 139 6.11 10.29 -15.45
C ASP A 139 6.91 9.03 -15.13
N LEU A 140 6.24 7.97 -14.71
CA LEU A 140 6.89 6.72 -14.33
C LEU A 140 7.25 5.84 -15.55
N GLY A 141 6.71 6.11 -16.73
CA GLY A 141 6.90 5.26 -17.91
C GLY A 141 6.15 3.92 -17.83
N LYS A 142 6.31 3.09 -18.86
CA LYS A 142 5.67 1.76 -18.91
C LYS A 142 6.26 0.89 -17.82
N ASN A 143 5.42 0.20 -17.05
CA ASN A 143 5.87 -0.64 -15.92
C ASN A 143 6.81 0.10 -14.93
N GLN A 144 6.68 1.43 -14.82
CA GLN A 144 7.48 2.24 -13.92
C GLN A 144 9.00 2.19 -14.22
N GLU A 145 9.37 2.05 -15.49
CA GLU A 145 10.76 1.92 -15.94
C GLU A 145 11.59 3.21 -15.87
N ASN A 146 10.96 4.39 -15.82
CA ASN A 146 11.66 5.65 -15.62
C ASN A 146 12.15 5.73 -14.17
N ILE A 147 13.44 5.46 -13.96
CA ILE A 147 14.03 5.37 -12.63
C ILE A 147 14.15 6.76 -11.99
N TYR A 148 13.65 6.85 -10.77
CA TYR A 148 13.88 7.95 -9.85
C TYR A 148 14.54 7.39 -8.59
N ALA A 149 15.28 8.24 -7.88
CA ALA A 149 15.99 7.85 -6.68
C ALA A 149 16.03 9.02 -5.71
N GLY A 150 15.86 8.73 -4.42
CA GLY A 150 15.87 9.76 -3.41
C GLY A 150 14.59 10.60 -3.42
N ASP A 151 14.76 11.90 -3.23
CA ASP A 151 13.69 12.89 -3.32
C ASP A 151 13.42 13.26 -4.80
N ALA A 152 12.28 12.81 -5.32
CA ALA A 152 11.84 13.05 -6.70
C ALA A 152 10.99 14.33 -6.85
N THR A 153 10.82 15.14 -5.80
CA THR A 153 9.86 16.26 -5.81
C THR A 153 10.14 17.28 -6.91
N ALA A 154 11.41 17.58 -7.18
CA ALA A 154 11.80 18.53 -8.22
C ALA A 154 11.65 17.98 -9.67
N GLN A 155 11.39 16.68 -9.83
CA GLN A 155 11.31 16.01 -11.14
C GLN A 155 9.90 16.01 -11.72
N PHE A 156 8.91 16.48 -10.95
CA PHE A 156 7.56 16.71 -11.43
C PHE A 156 7.55 17.80 -12.51
N LYS A 157 6.84 17.55 -13.61
CA LYS A 157 6.67 18.49 -14.72
C LYS A 157 5.22 18.98 -14.78
N THR A 158 5.02 20.25 -15.11
CA THR A 158 3.67 20.79 -15.37
C THR A 158 2.96 19.95 -16.41
N ALA A 159 1.71 19.58 -16.12
CA ALA A 159 0.87 18.78 -17.01
C ALA A 159 -0.61 19.13 -16.77
N PRO A 160 -1.49 19.01 -17.78
CA PRO A 160 -2.92 19.11 -17.54
C PRO A 160 -3.39 17.99 -16.59
N PRO A 161 -4.42 18.23 -15.75
CA PRO A 161 -5.11 17.17 -15.04
C PRO A 161 -5.63 16.12 -16.02
N PHE A 162 -5.56 14.84 -15.63
CA PHE A 162 -6.16 13.78 -16.44
C PHE A 162 -7.69 13.83 -16.30
N HIS A 163 -8.39 13.40 -17.35
CA HIS A 163 -9.84 13.24 -17.31
C HIS A 163 -10.18 11.95 -16.55
N PHE A 164 -11.03 12.05 -15.52
CA PHE A 164 -11.54 10.87 -14.83
C PHE A 164 -12.49 10.10 -15.74
N LEU A 165 -12.44 8.77 -15.69
CA LEU A 165 -13.42 7.95 -16.40
C LEU A 165 -14.80 8.20 -15.78
N GLY A 166 -15.74 8.64 -16.61
CA GLY A 166 -17.14 8.84 -16.24
C GLY A 166 -18.05 7.78 -16.87
N ILE A 167 -19.34 7.91 -16.61
CA ILE A 167 -20.35 7.40 -17.53
C ILE A 167 -20.39 8.37 -18.71
N ASP A 168 -20.45 7.85 -19.95
CA ASP A 168 -20.64 8.71 -21.12
C ASP A 168 -21.94 9.50 -20.91
N GLU A 169 -21.86 10.84 -21.03
CA GLU A 169 -23.05 11.68 -21.07
C GLU A 169 -23.64 11.54 -22.49
N ASP A 170 -24.80 10.88 -22.62
CA ASP A 170 -25.59 10.86 -23.87
C ASP A 170 -26.00 12.28 -24.32
#